data_AF-W1I3E0-F1
#
_entry.id   AF-W1I3E0-F1
#
_cell.length_a   1.000
_cell.length_b   1.000
_cell.length_c   1.000
_cell.angle_alpha   90.00
_cell.angle_beta   90.00
_cell.angle_gamma   90.00
#
_symmetry.space_group_name_H-M   'P 1'
#
loop_
_entity.id
_entity.type
_entity.pdbx_description
1 polymer ?
#
loop_
_entity_poly.entity_id
_entity_poly.type
_entity_poly.pdbx_seq_one_letter_code
_entity_poly.pdbx_strand_id
1 'polypeptide(L)'
;MAKINYNSKAPQPLEPVKQGESSFYNVPDSTASNLVLDVLGAGADIADLPDRKRQVNHNTEYEVLEDGNKRLISLKNGTGTAEVTIELADIEKVTGSNKPAKKLFVLSLIKANEQAIHDGQLTKDYISFPLQELVDIGFYKSSNSARAGFSKGADILTSLKIKGKVKKSKKKGAEIEALEVLFTGARITKGQCYIFFNPRISWGFLTQYFTILPRYYFRLPNRASDLLYYIFFLARQHTRDIEEKGYFTISFRAIQHKLQLPNEKGLNNPQRDIKDAIEDAIEQLETEHSKTYGNMEFSLLPVYDEKAPIAEYLDNGYLKVELKGAFASTFIAISKDTEKQIADYQKRQARIQEKAIAQATAKKLESEKKKEESGSN
;
A
#
# COMPACT_ATOMS: atom_id res chain seq x y z
N MET A 1 -32.68 18.89 -23.17
CA MET A 1 -31.64 18.58 -22.16
C MET A 1 -30.44 17.96 -22.88
N ALA A 2 -29.33 18.68 -23.00
CA ALA A 2 -28.14 18.17 -23.69
C ALA A 2 -27.39 17.19 -22.77
N LYS A 3 -27.22 15.94 -23.20
CA LYS A 3 -26.40 14.94 -22.53
C LYS A 3 -24.95 15.43 -22.52
N ILE A 4 -24.45 15.87 -21.37
CA ILE A 4 -23.03 16.14 -21.15
C ILE A 4 -22.33 14.79 -21.18
N ASN A 5 -21.62 14.53 -22.27
CA ASN A 5 -20.84 13.31 -22.43
C ASN A 5 -19.57 13.44 -21.58
N TYR A 6 -19.61 12.96 -20.34
CA TYR A 6 -18.46 12.90 -19.43
C TYR A 6 -17.51 11.76 -19.84
N ASN A 7 -16.90 11.87 -21.01
CA ASN A 7 -15.75 11.05 -21.36
C ASN A 7 -14.47 11.67 -20.79
N SER A 8 -14.42 11.83 -19.46
CA SER A 8 -13.21 12.23 -18.77
C SER A 8 -12.38 10.99 -18.46
N LYS A 9 -11.39 10.67 -19.31
CA LYS A 9 -10.33 9.70 -18.96
C LYS A 9 -9.78 10.04 -17.57
N ALA A 10 -9.68 9.01 -16.73
CA ALA A 10 -9.13 9.09 -15.38
C ALA A 10 -7.71 9.70 -15.39
N PRO A 11 -7.26 10.35 -14.29
CA PRO A 11 -5.86 10.71 -14.15
C PRO A 11 -5.00 9.44 -14.25
N GLN A 12 -3.98 9.51 -15.10
CA GLN A 12 -2.99 8.46 -15.28
C GLN A 12 -2.26 8.25 -13.94
N PRO A 13 -2.20 7.04 -13.39
CA PRO A 13 -1.16 6.71 -12.42
C PRO A 13 0.21 6.84 -13.04
N LEU A 14 1.19 6.94 -12.15
CA LEU A 14 2.59 7.04 -12.48
C LEU A 14 2.96 5.97 -13.50
N GLU A 15 3.53 6.40 -14.63
CA GLU A 15 4.11 5.47 -15.58
C GLU A 15 5.19 4.66 -14.84
N PRO A 16 5.18 3.32 -14.94
CA PRO A 16 6.25 2.53 -14.38
C PRO A 16 7.57 3.00 -15.00
N VAL A 17 8.58 3.26 -14.16
CA VAL A 17 9.97 3.33 -14.64
C VAL A 17 10.22 2.02 -15.38
N LYS A 18 10.52 2.10 -16.68
CA LYS A 18 10.88 0.94 -17.50
C LYS A 18 11.97 0.17 -16.76
N GLN A 19 11.71 -1.10 -16.45
CA GLN A 19 12.70 -1.98 -15.84
C GLN A 19 13.84 -2.20 -16.85
N GLY A 20 14.87 -1.37 -16.76
CA GLY A 20 16.23 -1.83 -16.99
C GLY A 20 16.70 -2.66 -15.79
N GLU A 21 18.01 -2.81 -15.63
CA GLU A 21 18.69 -3.39 -14.46
C GLU A 21 18.45 -2.58 -13.16
N SER A 22 17.21 -2.22 -12.84
CA SER A 22 16.88 -1.47 -11.63
C SER A 22 17.07 -2.37 -10.41
N SER A 23 17.77 -1.83 -9.41
CA SER A 23 18.00 -2.45 -8.11
C SER A 23 16.71 -2.69 -7.30
N PHE A 24 15.55 -2.22 -7.78
CA PHE A 24 14.29 -2.17 -7.04
C PHE A 24 13.10 -2.73 -7.82
N TYR A 25 12.11 -3.25 -7.09
CA TYR A 25 10.74 -3.44 -7.58
C TYR A 25 9.96 -2.13 -7.49
N ASN A 26 9.06 -1.90 -8.44
CA ASN A 26 8.06 -0.83 -8.37
C ASN A 26 6.75 -1.41 -7.83
N VAL A 27 6.40 -1.05 -6.60
CA VAL A 27 5.25 -1.63 -5.89
C VAL A 27 4.11 -0.61 -5.87
N PRO A 28 2.95 -0.93 -6.47
CA PRO A 28 1.75 -0.14 -6.25
C PRO A 28 1.35 -0.10 -4.78
N ASP A 29 0.90 1.05 -4.32
CA ASP A 29 0.49 1.23 -2.94
C ASP A 29 -0.69 2.21 -2.77
N SER A 30 -1.47 2.02 -1.71
CA SER A 30 -2.57 2.86 -1.30
C SER A 30 -2.95 2.60 0.16
N THR A 31 -3.85 3.42 0.72
CA THR A 31 -4.46 3.14 2.03
C THR A 31 -5.11 1.75 2.06
N ALA A 32 -5.71 1.31 0.95
CA ALA A 32 -6.37 0.02 0.87
C ALA A 32 -5.38 -1.15 0.82
N SER A 33 -4.29 -1.06 0.05
CA SER A 33 -3.27 -2.13 0.02
C SER A 33 -2.57 -2.27 1.37
N ASN A 34 -2.33 -1.15 2.07
CA ASN A 34 -1.78 -1.18 3.42
C ASN A 34 -2.74 -1.80 4.43
N LEU A 35 -4.05 -1.51 4.34
CA LEU A 35 -5.03 -2.16 5.20
C LEU A 35 -5.10 -3.68 4.94
N VAL A 36 -5.00 -4.12 3.67
CA VAL A 36 -4.90 -5.56 3.35
C VAL A 36 -3.68 -6.18 4.04
N LEU A 37 -2.52 -5.51 3.99
CA LEU A 37 -1.31 -6.01 4.64
C LEU A 37 -1.40 -6.02 6.17
N ASP A 38 -2.05 -5.02 6.79
CA ASP A 38 -2.29 -4.99 8.23
C ASP A 38 -3.24 -6.13 8.65
N VAL A 39 -4.32 -6.36 7.91
CA VAL A 39 -5.27 -7.46 8.12
C VAL A 39 -4.58 -8.82 8.00
N LEU A 40 -3.81 -9.04 6.93
CA LEU A 40 -3.03 -10.26 6.76
C LEU A 40 -1.95 -10.41 7.84
N GLY A 41 -1.40 -9.30 8.32
CA GLY A 41 -0.39 -9.28 9.37
C GLY A 41 -0.92 -9.72 10.72
N ALA A 42 -2.07 -9.16 11.13
CA ALA A 42 -2.66 -9.45 12.43
C ALA A 42 -3.14 -10.90 12.56
N GLY A 43 -3.70 -11.47 11.47
CA GLY A 43 -4.10 -12.88 11.46
C GLY A 43 -5.09 -13.20 12.58
N ALA A 44 -4.69 -14.04 13.53
CA ALA A 44 -5.51 -14.41 14.68
C ALA A 44 -5.74 -13.25 15.67
N ASP A 45 -4.81 -12.28 15.73
CA ASP A 45 -4.86 -11.15 16.65
C ASP A 45 -5.59 -9.94 16.05
N ILE A 46 -6.46 -10.18 15.06
CA ILE A 46 -7.13 -9.12 14.30
C ILE A 46 -8.01 -8.23 15.18
N ALA A 47 -8.54 -8.78 16.28
CA ALA A 47 -9.37 -8.06 17.24
C ALA A 47 -8.60 -6.93 17.94
N ASP A 48 -7.27 -7.05 18.07
CA ASP A 48 -6.43 -6.05 18.72
C ASP A 48 -6.07 -4.87 17.80
N LEU A 49 -6.32 -4.98 16.49
CA LEU A 49 -5.91 -3.97 15.51
C LEU A 49 -6.38 -2.55 15.87
N PRO A 50 -7.64 -2.30 16.32
CA PRO A 50 -8.07 -0.98 16.75
C PRO A 50 -7.24 -0.39 17.89
N ASP A 51 -6.99 -1.17 18.94
CA ASP A 51 -6.23 -0.73 20.10
C ASP A 51 -4.78 -0.44 19.74
N ARG A 52 -4.16 -1.34 18.96
CA ARG A 52 -2.80 -1.13 18.46
C ARG A 52 -2.73 0.14 17.61
N LYS A 53 -3.71 0.37 16.72
CA LYS A 53 -3.71 1.54 15.84
C LYS A 53 -3.83 2.86 16.62
N ARG A 54 -4.71 2.89 17.63
CA ARG A 54 -4.92 4.06 18.50
C ARG A 54 -3.66 4.51 19.23
N GLN A 55 -2.75 3.59 19.53
CA GLN A 55 -1.48 3.90 20.18
C GLN A 55 -0.47 4.58 19.26
N VAL A 56 -0.64 4.48 17.93
CA VAL A 56 0.32 4.99 16.95
C VAL A 56 -0.20 6.22 16.21
N ASN A 57 -1.51 6.27 15.92
CA ASN A 57 -2.08 7.35 15.13
C ASN A 57 -3.54 7.61 15.53
N HIS A 58 -3.79 8.77 16.12
CA HIS A 58 -5.13 9.21 16.50
C HIS A 58 -5.98 9.72 15.34
N ASN A 59 -5.38 9.96 14.17
CA ASN A 59 -6.06 10.47 12.97
C ASN A 59 -6.58 9.34 12.06
N THR A 60 -6.46 8.08 12.44
CA THR A 60 -7.01 6.95 11.68
C THR A 60 -7.65 5.96 12.63
N GLU A 61 -8.92 5.71 12.43
CA GLU A 61 -9.72 4.81 13.25
C GLU A 61 -9.88 3.48 12.53
N TYR A 62 -9.57 2.39 13.24
CA TYR A 62 -9.87 1.03 12.81
C TYR A 62 -11.04 0.52 13.64
N GLU A 63 -11.96 -0.18 12.99
CA GLU A 63 -13.09 -0.87 13.61
C GLU A 63 -13.06 -2.33 13.14
N VAL A 64 -13.28 -3.26 14.07
CA VAL A 64 -13.36 -4.69 13.77
C VAL A 64 -14.68 -5.22 14.28
N LEU A 65 -15.50 -5.77 13.38
CA LEU A 65 -16.73 -6.48 13.72
C LEU A 65 -16.52 -7.98 13.53
N GLU A 66 -17.00 -8.76 14.49
CA GLU A 66 -16.87 -10.21 14.50
C GLU A 66 -18.24 -10.88 14.32
N ASP A 67 -18.33 -11.81 13.37
CA ASP A 67 -19.53 -12.62 13.12
C ASP A 67 -19.12 -14.06 12.74
N GLY A 68 -19.12 -14.96 13.72
CA GLY A 68 -18.63 -16.34 13.54
C GLY A 68 -17.18 -16.35 13.04
N ASN A 69 -16.94 -16.98 11.88
CA ASN A 69 -15.62 -17.01 11.23
C ASN A 69 -15.34 -15.79 10.35
N LYS A 70 -16.29 -14.86 10.23
CA LYS A 70 -16.10 -13.64 9.43
C LYS A 70 -15.53 -12.52 10.30
N ARG A 71 -14.70 -11.69 9.68
CA ARG A 71 -14.22 -10.44 10.27
C ARG A 71 -14.41 -9.32 9.28
N LEU A 72 -15.04 -8.24 9.73
CA LEU A 72 -15.19 -7.01 8.95
C LEU A 72 -14.30 -5.94 9.57
N ILE A 73 -13.31 -5.47 8.82
CA ILE A 73 -12.31 -4.52 9.27
C ILE A 73 -12.53 -3.23 8.49
N SER A 74 -12.87 -2.15 9.18
CA SER A 74 -13.07 -0.84 8.57
C SER A 74 -11.98 0.12 9.00
N LEU A 75 -11.49 0.91 8.07
CA LEU A 75 -10.58 2.03 8.27
C LEU A 75 -11.29 3.30 7.87
N LYS A 76 -11.31 4.29 8.76
CA LYS A 76 -11.70 5.68 8.47
C LYS A 76 -10.58 6.61 8.86
N ASN A 77 -10.15 7.47 7.93
CA ASN A 77 -9.21 8.52 8.30
C ASN A 77 -9.95 9.77 8.79
N GLY A 78 -9.33 10.51 9.72
CA GLY A 78 -9.91 11.69 10.36
C GLY A 78 -10.21 12.85 9.40
N THR A 79 -9.67 12.81 8.18
CA THR A 79 -9.99 13.78 7.12
C THR A 79 -11.20 13.38 6.26
N GLY A 80 -11.78 12.18 6.46
CA GLY A 80 -12.89 11.66 5.66
C GLY A 80 -12.55 11.47 4.17
N THR A 81 -11.25 11.35 3.86
CA THR A 81 -10.74 11.16 2.50
C THR A 81 -10.58 9.69 2.14
N ALA A 82 -10.50 8.78 3.11
CA ALA A 82 -10.48 7.34 2.87
C ALA A 82 -11.40 6.62 3.87
N GLU A 83 -12.26 5.77 3.33
CA GLU A 83 -13.07 4.81 4.05
C GLU A 83 -12.95 3.47 3.33
N VAL A 84 -12.30 2.50 3.95
CA VAL A 84 -12.03 1.19 3.37
C VAL A 84 -12.57 0.14 4.31
N THR A 85 -13.28 -0.86 3.78
CA THR A 85 -13.71 -2.02 4.55
C THR A 85 -13.23 -3.29 3.87
N ILE A 86 -12.60 -4.16 4.63
CA ILE A 86 -12.18 -5.50 4.21
C ILE A 86 -13.03 -6.51 4.96
N GLU A 87 -13.57 -7.48 4.24
CA GLU A 87 -14.13 -8.69 4.84
C GLU A 87 -13.15 -9.83 4.66
N LEU A 88 -12.80 -10.47 5.77
CA LEU A 88 -12.29 -11.83 5.78
C LEU A 88 -13.48 -12.77 5.90
N ALA A 89 -13.73 -13.56 4.86
CA ALA A 89 -14.82 -14.53 4.87
C ALA A 89 -14.56 -15.70 5.84
N ASP A 90 -13.29 -15.97 6.14
CA ASP A 90 -12.86 -17.07 7.00
C ASP A 90 -11.55 -16.71 7.72
N ILE A 91 -11.67 -16.37 9.01
CA ILE A 91 -10.57 -16.02 9.90
C ILE A 91 -9.62 -17.19 10.13
N GLU A 92 -10.09 -18.44 10.04
CA GLU A 92 -9.25 -19.63 10.26
C GLU A 92 -8.14 -19.72 9.21
N LYS A 93 -8.40 -19.25 7.99
CA LYS A 93 -7.42 -19.20 6.90
C LYS A 93 -6.24 -18.28 7.19
N VAL A 94 -6.42 -17.27 8.04
CA VAL A 94 -5.37 -16.31 8.40
C VAL A 94 -4.80 -16.56 9.80
N THR A 95 -5.04 -17.75 10.39
CA THR A 95 -4.44 -18.11 11.68
C THR A 95 -2.94 -18.44 11.54
N GLY A 96 -2.12 -17.85 12.41
CA GLY A 96 -0.67 -18.04 12.45
C GLY A 96 0.13 -17.12 11.51
N SER A 97 1.30 -17.58 11.05
CA SER A 97 2.19 -16.76 10.22
C SER A 97 1.71 -16.69 8.76
N ASN A 98 1.03 -15.61 8.40
CA ASN A 98 0.55 -15.33 7.05
C ASN A 98 1.65 -14.86 6.08
N LYS A 99 2.92 -15.29 6.30
CA LYS A 99 4.07 -15.04 5.41
C LYS A 99 3.72 -15.25 3.94
N PRO A 100 3.10 -16.40 3.56
CA PRO A 100 2.85 -16.69 2.16
C PRO A 100 1.88 -15.68 1.56
N ALA A 101 0.78 -15.38 2.23
CA ALA A 101 -0.23 -14.46 1.73
C ALA A 101 0.30 -13.02 1.60
N LYS A 102 1.00 -12.50 2.63
CA LYS A 102 1.54 -11.12 2.60
C LYS A 102 2.51 -10.90 1.45
N LYS A 103 3.53 -11.75 1.35
CA LYS A 103 4.54 -11.62 0.29
C LYS A 103 3.95 -11.95 -1.09
N LEU A 104 3.03 -12.91 -1.18
CA LEU A 104 2.34 -13.18 -2.45
C LEU A 104 1.44 -12.03 -2.87
N PHE A 105 0.80 -11.33 -1.93
CA PHE A 105 0.03 -10.11 -2.21
C PHE A 105 0.94 -9.02 -2.79
N VAL A 106 2.07 -8.73 -2.13
CA VAL A 106 3.06 -7.75 -2.61
C VAL A 106 3.59 -8.15 -4.00
N LEU A 107 3.96 -9.41 -4.19
CA LEU A 107 4.37 -9.93 -5.51
C LEU A 107 3.26 -9.76 -6.55
N SER A 108 2.00 -10.01 -6.16
CA SER A 108 0.86 -9.84 -7.05
C SER A 108 0.70 -8.39 -7.50
N LEU A 109 0.90 -7.42 -6.60
CA LEU A 109 0.87 -6.00 -6.95
C LEU A 109 2.04 -5.62 -7.88
N ILE A 110 3.25 -6.11 -7.61
CA ILE A 110 4.43 -5.91 -8.47
C ILE A 110 4.15 -6.44 -9.88
N LYS A 111 3.73 -7.71 -9.98
CA LYS A 111 3.41 -8.34 -11.27
C LYS A 111 2.21 -7.69 -11.94
N ALA A 112 1.23 -7.22 -11.18
CA ALA A 112 0.10 -6.48 -11.74
C ALA A 112 0.60 -5.21 -12.42
N ASN A 113 1.47 -4.44 -11.78
CA ASN A 113 2.09 -3.26 -12.38
C ASN A 113 2.88 -3.60 -13.65
N GLU A 114 3.58 -4.74 -13.66
CA GLU A 114 4.40 -5.17 -14.81
C GLU A 114 3.56 -5.67 -15.99
N GLN A 115 2.42 -6.31 -15.75
CA GLN A 115 1.73 -7.14 -16.77
C GLN A 115 0.26 -6.80 -17.00
N ALA A 116 -0.41 -6.17 -16.04
CA ALA A 116 -1.88 -6.16 -15.97
C ALA A 116 -2.50 -4.79 -15.66
N ILE A 117 -1.79 -3.90 -15.00
CA ILE A 117 -2.25 -2.56 -14.63
C ILE A 117 -1.46 -1.55 -15.44
N HIS A 118 -2.16 -0.85 -16.32
CA HIS A 118 -1.61 0.28 -17.05
C HIS A 118 -2.56 1.45 -16.87
N ASP A 119 -2.03 2.62 -16.54
CA ASP A 119 -2.85 3.76 -16.17
C ASP A 119 -3.93 3.44 -15.10
N GLY A 120 -3.66 2.50 -14.18
CA GLY A 120 -4.52 2.22 -13.01
C GLY A 120 -5.80 1.51 -13.38
N GLN A 121 -5.86 1.12 -14.63
CA GLN A 121 -6.88 0.32 -15.26
C GLN A 121 -6.31 -1.07 -15.44
N LEU A 122 -7.14 -2.06 -15.17
CA LEU A 122 -6.81 -3.44 -15.43
C LEU A 122 -6.92 -3.67 -16.94
N THR A 123 -5.79 -3.84 -17.61
CA THR A 123 -5.69 -4.18 -19.04
C THR A 123 -5.78 -5.70 -19.28
N LYS A 124 -5.51 -6.47 -18.23
CA LYS A 124 -5.52 -7.93 -18.23
C LYS A 124 -5.99 -8.41 -16.87
N ASP A 125 -6.93 -9.35 -16.84
CA ASP A 125 -7.54 -9.87 -15.61
C ASP A 125 -6.71 -10.96 -14.92
N TYR A 126 -5.46 -11.16 -15.32
CA TYR A 126 -4.55 -12.07 -14.64
C TYR A 126 -3.09 -11.67 -14.78
N ILE A 127 -2.29 -12.11 -13.82
CA ILE A 127 -0.82 -12.13 -13.89
C ILE A 127 -0.36 -13.57 -13.99
N SER A 128 0.80 -13.77 -14.57
CA SER A 128 1.44 -15.07 -14.59
C SER A 128 2.94 -14.96 -14.41
N PHE A 129 3.52 -15.94 -13.74
CA PHE A 129 4.96 -16.04 -13.54
C PHE A 129 5.36 -17.51 -13.30
N PRO A 130 6.60 -17.90 -13.63
CA PRO A 130 7.08 -19.26 -13.34
C PRO A 130 7.09 -19.53 -11.83
N LEU A 131 6.69 -20.74 -11.41
CA LEU A 131 6.80 -21.16 -10.01
C LEU A 131 8.25 -21.06 -9.51
N GLN A 132 9.21 -21.32 -10.42
CA GLN A 132 10.64 -21.23 -10.15
C GLN A 132 11.07 -19.82 -9.75
N GLU A 133 10.39 -18.77 -10.25
CA GLU A 133 10.69 -17.39 -9.89
C GLU A 133 10.58 -17.18 -8.37
N LEU A 134 9.64 -17.86 -7.69
CA LEU A 134 9.50 -17.75 -6.24
C LEU A 134 10.73 -18.32 -5.48
N VAL A 135 11.45 -19.26 -6.09
CA VAL A 135 12.71 -19.77 -5.54
C VAL A 135 13.85 -18.80 -5.87
N ASP A 136 13.90 -18.33 -7.11
CA ASP A 136 14.99 -17.50 -7.62
C ASP A 136 15.06 -16.13 -6.92
N ILE A 137 13.89 -15.53 -6.60
CA ILE A 137 13.83 -14.28 -5.81
C ILE A 137 14.04 -14.53 -4.30
N GLY A 138 14.22 -15.78 -3.90
CA GLY A 138 14.47 -16.19 -2.52
C GLY A 138 13.23 -16.16 -1.61
N PHE A 139 12.02 -16.11 -2.17
CA PHE A 139 10.80 -16.22 -1.38
C PHE A 139 10.69 -17.63 -0.74
N TYR A 140 11.11 -18.66 -1.47
CA TYR A 140 11.17 -20.04 -0.99
C TYR A 140 12.51 -20.69 -1.27
N LYS A 141 12.85 -21.75 -0.51
CA LYS A 141 14.13 -22.46 -0.65
C LYS A 141 14.11 -23.55 -1.73
N SER A 142 12.93 -24.01 -2.13
CA SER A 142 12.78 -25.11 -3.10
C SER A 142 11.44 -25.04 -3.82
N SER A 143 11.34 -25.64 -5.00
CA SER A 143 10.11 -25.65 -5.80
C SER A 143 8.94 -26.33 -5.09
N ASN A 144 9.20 -27.31 -4.21
CA ASN A 144 8.17 -27.95 -3.38
C ASN A 144 7.60 -26.98 -2.34
N SER A 145 8.47 -26.28 -1.62
CA SER A 145 8.04 -25.24 -0.66
C SER A 145 7.34 -24.07 -1.37
N ALA A 146 7.78 -23.71 -2.57
CA ALA A 146 7.14 -22.71 -3.41
C ALA A 146 5.73 -23.12 -3.83
N ARG A 147 5.52 -24.37 -4.25
CA ARG A 147 4.20 -24.89 -4.63
C ARG A 147 3.23 -24.85 -3.45
N ALA A 148 3.64 -25.40 -2.30
CA ALA A 148 2.82 -25.42 -1.10
C ALA A 148 2.51 -24.00 -0.59
N GLY A 149 3.54 -23.14 -0.57
CA GLY A 149 3.43 -21.75 -0.15
C GLY A 149 2.52 -20.93 -1.06
N PHE A 150 2.65 -21.09 -2.38
CA PHE A 150 1.75 -20.45 -3.35
C PHE A 150 0.30 -20.87 -3.13
N SER A 151 0.01 -22.17 -3.03
CA SER A 151 -1.35 -22.65 -2.81
C SER A 151 -1.97 -22.12 -1.51
N LYS A 152 -1.19 -22.11 -0.41
CA LYS A 152 -1.66 -21.55 0.87
C LYS A 152 -1.90 -20.04 0.78
N GLY A 153 -0.98 -19.30 0.16
CA GLY A 153 -1.14 -17.86 -0.05
C GLY A 153 -2.34 -17.55 -0.94
N ALA A 154 -2.50 -18.28 -2.04
CA ALA A 154 -3.62 -18.16 -2.98
C ALA A 154 -4.98 -18.37 -2.30
N ASP A 155 -5.13 -19.42 -1.50
CA ASP A 155 -6.38 -19.70 -0.78
C ASP A 155 -6.79 -18.52 0.11
N ILE A 156 -5.83 -17.91 0.82
CA ILE A 156 -6.06 -16.71 1.63
C ILE A 156 -6.40 -15.50 0.75
N LEU A 157 -5.63 -15.23 -0.30
CA LEU A 157 -5.87 -14.05 -1.14
C LEU A 157 -7.22 -14.07 -1.84
N THR A 158 -7.70 -15.26 -2.24
CA THR A 158 -9.00 -15.43 -2.88
C THR A 158 -10.19 -15.36 -1.91
N SER A 159 -9.96 -15.40 -0.59
CA SER A 159 -11.01 -15.21 0.42
C SER A 159 -11.24 -13.74 0.81
N LEU A 160 -10.30 -12.86 0.46
CA LEU A 160 -10.38 -11.43 0.77
C LEU A 160 -11.45 -10.75 -0.09
N LYS A 161 -12.37 -10.06 0.57
CA LYS A 161 -13.28 -9.13 -0.09
C LYS A 161 -13.04 -7.70 0.39
N ILE A 162 -13.27 -6.75 -0.48
CA ILE A 162 -13.06 -5.34 -0.21
C ILE A 162 -14.24 -4.51 -0.70
N LYS A 163 -14.54 -3.45 0.04
CA LYS A 163 -15.37 -2.33 -0.40
C LYS A 163 -14.77 -1.04 0.10
N GLY A 164 -15.25 0.07 -0.42
CA GLY A 164 -14.96 1.37 0.16
C GLY A 164 -14.61 2.41 -0.89
N LYS A 165 -14.32 3.61 -0.40
CA LYS A 165 -14.05 4.79 -1.20
C LYS A 165 -12.76 5.44 -0.72
N VAL A 166 -11.88 5.77 -1.67
CA VAL A 166 -10.70 6.59 -1.41
C VAL A 166 -10.73 7.79 -2.33
N LYS A 167 -10.83 8.98 -1.74
CA LYS A 167 -10.77 10.26 -2.42
C LYS A 167 -9.32 10.60 -2.72
N LYS A 168 -9.00 10.73 -4.01
CA LYS A 168 -7.74 11.32 -4.48
C LYS A 168 -7.75 12.85 -4.34
N SER A 169 -8.94 13.49 -4.31
CA SER A 169 -9.13 14.95 -4.08
C SER A 169 -10.56 15.28 -3.65
N LYS A 170 -10.86 16.56 -3.31
CA LYS A 170 -12.21 17.04 -2.95
C LYS A 170 -13.33 16.67 -3.96
N LYS A 171 -13.01 16.37 -5.22
CA LYS A 171 -13.99 16.08 -6.29
C LYS A 171 -13.86 14.69 -6.95
N LYS A 172 -12.84 13.87 -6.61
CA LYS A 172 -12.64 12.55 -7.26
C LYS A 172 -12.08 11.51 -6.29
N GLY A 173 -12.59 10.28 -6.41
CA GLY A 173 -12.11 9.10 -5.70
C GLY A 173 -12.23 7.84 -6.54
N ALA A 174 -11.60 6.77 -6.05
CA ALA A 174 -11.89 5.40 -6.48
C ALA A 174 -12.88 4.82 -5.46
N GLU A 175 -13.92 4.16 -5.94
CA GLU A 175 -14.96 3.56 -5.10
C GLU A 175 -15.25 2.14 -5.57
N ILE A 176 -15.53 1.29 -4.58
CA ILE A 176 -16.03 -0.06 -4.73
C ILE A 176 -17.30 -0.09 -3.89
N GLU A 177 -18.45 0.03 -4.56
CA GLU A 177 -19.76 0.21 -3.90
C GLU A 177 -20.19 -1.04 -3.14
N ALA A 178 -19.94 -2.22 -3.72
CA ALA A 178 -20.27 -3.51 -3.15
C ALA A 178 -19.03 -4.21 -2.59
N LEU A 179 -19.25 -5.14 -1.67
CA LEU A 179 -18.18 -5.99 -1.16
C LEU A 179 -17.81 -7.04 -2.21
N GLU A 180 -16.62 -6.89 -2.79
CA GLU A 180 -16.17 -7.66 -3.95
C GLU A 180 -14.89 -8.44 -3.63
N VAL A 181 -14.75 -9.66 -4.15
CA VAL A 181 -13.52 -10.45 -4.01
C VAL A 181 -12.37 -9.75 -4.73
N LEU A 182 -11.20 -9.66 -4.10
CA LEU A 182 -10.01 -9.07 -4.73
C LEU A 182 -9.51 -9.96 -5.88
N PHE A 183 -9.21 -11.22 -5.55
CA PHE A 183 -8.73 -12.20 -6.51
C PHE A 183 -9.81 -13.24 -6.75
N THR A 184 -10.20 -13.43 -8.00
CA THR A 184 -11.25 -14.38 -8.40
C THR A 184 -10.77 -15.82 -8.45
N GLY A 185 -9.46 -16.02 -8.43
CA GLY A 185 -8.85 -17.34 -8.36
C GLY A 185 -7.33 -17.27 -8.45
N ALA A 186 -6.68 -18.40 -8.18
CA ALA A 186 -5.26 -18.60 -8.42
C ALA A 186 -4.97 -20.08 -8.63
N ARG A 187 -4.01 -20.41 -9.50
CA ARG A 187 -3.67 -21.81 -9.82
C ARG A 187 -2.24 -21.96 -10.30
N ILE A 188 -1.74 -23.20 -10.24
CA ILE A 188 -0.49 -23.62 -10.87
C ILE A 188 -0.84 -24.54 -12.04
N THR A 189 -0.28 -24.30 -13.22
CA THR A 189 -0.45 -25.14 -14.40
C THR A 189 0.90 -25.31 -15.09
N LYS A 190 1.37 -26.56 -15.20
CA LYS A 190 2.66 -26.92 -15.84
C LYS A 190 3.85 -26.08 -15.33
N GLY A 191 3.91 -25.80 -14.03
CA GLY A 191 4.99 -25.00 -13.43
C GLY A 191 4.82 -23.48 -13.58
N GLN A 192 3.73 -23.00 -14.17
CA GLN A 192 3.38 -21.59 -14.23
C GLN A 192 2.31 -21.25 -13.19
N CYS A 193 2.53 -20.19 -12.41
CA CYS A 193 1.56 -19.63 -11.49
C CYS A 193 0.67 -18.61 -12.21
N TYR A 194 -0.61 -18.60 -11.86
CA TYR A 194 -1.60 -17.64 -12.32
C TYR A 194 -2.38 -17.08 -11.13
N ILE A 195 -2.61 -15.78 -11.11
CA ILE A 195 -3.48 -15.10 -10.14
C ILE A 195 -4.44 -14.22 -10.95
N PHE A 196 -5.73 -14.41 -10.74
CA PHE A 196 -6.81 -13.75 -11.46
C PHE A 196 -7.38 -12.59 -10.63
N PHE A 197 -7.46 -11.42 -11.24
CA PHE A 197 -7.97 -10.18 -10.66
C PHE A 197 -9.47 -10.07 -10.93
N ASN A 198 -10.22 -9.50 -9.99
CA ASN A 198 -11.63 -9.19 -10.24
C ASN A 198 -11.77 -7.94 -11.14
N PRO A 199 -12.31 -8.07 -12.37
CA PRO A 199 -12.46 -6.93 -13.29
C PRO A 199 -13.58 -5.96 -12.87
N ARG A 200 -14.44 -6.35 -11.92
CA ARG A 200 -15.50 -5.47 -11.38
C ARG A 200 -14.95 -4.40 -10.44
N ILE A 201 -13.72 -4.57 -9.96
CA ILE A 201 -13.07 -3.63 -9.05
C ILE A 201 -12.26 -2.61 -9.84
N SER A 202 -12.36 -1.34 -9.46
CA SER A 202 -11.41 -0.32 -9.91
C SER A 202 -10.05 -0.53 -9.22
N TRP A 203 -9.11 -1.21 -9.87
CA TRP A 203 -7.79 -1.52 -9.31
C TRP A 203 -6.95 -0.28 -8.97
N GLY A 204 -7.29 0.89 -9.53
CA GLY A 204 -6.81 2.19 -9.08
C GLY A 204 -7.09 2.49 -7.60
N PHE A 205 -7.99 1.74 -6.94
CA PHE A 205 -8.23 1.77 -5.51
C PHE A 205 -7.03 1.24 -4.69
N LEU A 206 -6.38 0.18 -5.19
CA LEU A 206 -5.21 -0.45 -4.57
C LEU A 206 -3.87 0.10 -5.09
N THR A 207 -3.89 0.82 -6.22
CA THR A 207 -2.69 1.22 -6.97
C THR A 207 -2.60 2.74 -7.13
N GLN A 208 -2.84 3.47 -6.05
CA GLN A 208 -2.95 4.95 -6.11
C GLN A 208 -1.60 5.63 -6.26
N TYR A 209 -0.59 5.07 -5.61
CA TYR A 209 0.77 5.55 -5.56
C TYR A 209 1.72 4.40 -5.92
N PHE A 210 3.00 4.74 -6.05
CA PHE A 210 4.06 3.75 -6.16
C PHE A 210 5.15 4.04 -5.14
N THR A 211 5.77 2.98 -4.66
CA THR A 211 7.02 3.03 -3.91
C THR A 211 8.02 2.06 -4.52
N ILE A 212 9.31 2.31 -4.28
CA ILE A 212 10.33 1.33 -4.61
C ILE A 212 10.46 0.32 -3.48
N LEU A 213 10.88 -0.90 -3.79
CA LEU A 213 11.15 -1.92 -2.80
C LEU A 213 12.43 -2.69 -3.18
N PRO A 214 13.40 -2.86 -2.26
CA PRO A 214 14.64 -3.59 -2.55
C PRO A 214 14.37 -5.03 -2.98
N ARG A 215 15.15 -5.51 -3.97
CA ARG A 215 14.93 -6.86 -4.53
C ARG A 215 15.10 -7.98 -3.50
N TYR A 216 15.89 -7.75 -2.45
CA TYR A 216 16.09 -8.71 -1.36
C TYR A 216 14.87 -8.87 -0.44
N TYR A 217 13.80 -8.08 -0.60
CA TYR A 217 12.57 -8.17 0.20
C TYR A 217 12.04 -9.60 0.37
N PHE A 218 12.05 -10.39 -0.71
CA PHE A 218 11.50 -11.74 -0.70
C PHE A 218 12.37 -12.73 0.10
N ARG A 219 13.69 -12.52 0.17
CA ARG A 219 14.63 -13.31 0.99
C ARG A 219 14.44 -13.16 2.49
N LEU A 220 13.93 -12.01 2.92
CA LEU A 220 13.83 -11.68 4.34
C LEU A 220 12.89 -12.60 5.13
N PRO A 221 13.14 -12.79 6.43
CA PRO A 221 12.14 -13.27 7.38
C PRO A 221 10.92 -12.34 7.45
N ASN A 222 9.85 -12.78 8.11
CA ASN A 222 8.58 -12.04 8.13
C ASN A 222 8.70 -10.62 8.67
N ARG A 223 9.15 -10.51 9.92
CA ARG A 223 9.22 -9.22 10.62
C ARG A 223 10.12 -8.24 9.87
N ALA A 224 11.32 -8.68 9.48
CA ALA A 224 12.20 -7.88 8.65
C ALA A 224 11.53 -7.45 7.33
N SER A 225 10.83 -8.36 6.62
CA SER A 225 10.12 -7.96 5.40
C SER A 225 8.98 -6.96 5.66
N ASP A 226 8.21 -7.13 6.74
CA ASP A 226 7.15 -6.19 7.11
C ASP A 226 7.71 -4.81 7.45
N LEU A 227 8.84 -4.77 8.19
CA LEU A 227 9.57 -3.55 8.51
C LEU A 227 10.12 -2.88 7.25
N LEU A 228 10.75 -3.63 6.33
CA LEU A 228 11.28 -3.06 5.09
C LEU A 228 10.17 -2.44 4.25
N TYR A 229 9.06 -3.17 4.06
CA TYR A 229 7.92 -2.64 3.32
C TYR A 229 7.42 -1.34 3.94
N TYR A 230 7.30 -1.31 5.28
CA TYR A 230 6.81 -0.15 6.01
C TYR A 230 7.78 1.04 5.94
N ILE A 231 9.08 0.81 6.05
CA ILE A 231 10.11 1.82 5.88
C ILE A 231 9.96 2.48 4.50
N PHE A 232 9.88 1.70 3.43
CA PHE A 232 9.80 2.23 2.07
C PHE A 232 8.43 2.86 1.76
N PHE A 233 7.36 2.39 2.42
CA PHE A 233 6.06 3.06 2.42
C PHE A 233 6.14 4.46 3.06
N LEU A 234 6.81 4.60 4.20
CA LEU A 234 6.99 5.87 4.88
C LEU A 234 7.98 6.79 4.15
N ALA A 235 9.07 6.25 3.59
CA ALA A 235 10.04 7.02 2.82
C ALA A 235 9.40 7.82 1.67
N ARG A 236 8.38 7.23 1.02
CA ARG A 236 7.56 7.93 0.00
C ARG A 236 6.82 9.14 0.56
N GLN A 237 6.37 9.09 1.82
CA GLN A 237 5.65 10.18 2.48
C GLN A 237 6.61 11.22 3.06
N HIS A 238 7.82 10.80 3.39
CA HIS A 238 8.89 11.62 3.97
C HIS A 238 9.95 12.02 2.93
N THR A 239 9.60 12.08 1.64
CA THR A 239 10.58 12.42 0.60
C THR A 239 11.23 13.78 0.81
N ARG A 240 10.49 14.75 1.37
CA ARG A 240 11.04 16.06 1.73
C ARG A 240 12.07 15.97 2.85
N ASP A 241 11.82 15.18 3.90
CA ASP A 241 12.79 14.96 4.97
C ASP A 241 14.05 14.25 4.44
N ILE A 242 13.88 13.30 3.52
CA ILE A 242 15.01 12.62 2.85
C ILE A 242 15.82 13.61 2.01
N GLU A 243 15.18 14.50 1.25
CA GLU A 243 15.88 15.49 0.41
C GLU A 243 16.60 16.56 1.26
N GLU A 244 15.96 17.06 2.32
CA GLU A 244 16.50 18.16 3.14
C GLU A 244 17.49 17.69 4.23
N LYS A 245 17.21 16.56 4.88
CA LYS A 245 17.97 16.07 6.05
C LYS A 245 18.76 14.79 5.77
N GLY A 246 18.43 14.06 4.71
CA GLY A 246 19.00 12.75 4.38
C GLY A 246 18.41 11.58 5.18
N TYR A 247 17.42 11.83 6.04
CA TYR A 247 16.81 10.80 6.89
C TYR A 247 15.39 11.17 7.34
N PHE A 248 14.65 10.17 7.81
CA PHE A 248 13.41 10.33 8.56
C PHE A 248 13.40 9.38 9.76
N THR A 249 12.43 9.51 10.65
CA THR A 249 12.36 8.71 11.89
C THR A 249 11.04 7.94 11.98
N ILE A 250 11.09 6.74 12.58
CA ILE A 250 9.92 5.90 12.84
C ILE A 250 9.92 5.56 14.34
N SER A 251 8.84 5.83 15.07
CA SER A 251 8.78 5.46 16.49
C SER A 251 8.76 3.95 16.68
N PHE A 252 9.30 3.46 17.80
CA PHE A 252 9.25 2.04 18.12
C PHE A 252 7.83 1.55 18.39
N ARG A 253 6.92 2.39 18.91
CA ARG A 253 5.47 2.10 18.95
C ARG A 253 4.90 1.77 17.56
N ALA A 254 5.27 2.54 16.54
CA ALA A 254 4.83 2.30 15.16
C ALA A 254 5.40 1.00 14.60
N ILE A 255 6.67 0.68 14.92
CA ILE A 255 7.31 -0.58 14.52
C ILE A 255 6.66 -1.76 15.25
N GLN A 256 6.41 -1.68 16.56
CA GLN A 256 5.69 -2.69 17.34
C GLN A 256 4.35 -3.02 16.70
N HIS A 257 3.55 -1.99 16.39
CA HIS A 257 2.28 -2.15 15.67
C HIS A 257 2.50 -2.86 14.33
N LYS A 258 3.44 -2.37 13.50
CA LYS A 258 3.62 -2.91 12.16
C LYS A 258 4.08 -4.36 12.15
N LEU A 259 4.96 -4.72 13.08
CA LEU A 259 5.47 -6.06 13.28
C LEU A 259 4.49 -6.99 14.01
N GLN A 260 3.32 -6.46 14.40
CA GLN A 260 2.28 -7.18 15.14
C GLN A 260 2.80 -7.78 16.45
N LEU A 261 3.73 -7.07 17.10
CA LEU A 261 4.28 -7.48 18.39
C LEU A 261 3.25 -7.25 19.51
N PRO A 262 3.26 -8.07 20.57
CA PRO A 262 2.32 -7.94 21.68
C PRO A 262 2.48 -6.61 22.42
N ASN A 263 1.45 -6.22 23.18
CA ASN A 263 1.54 -5.09 24.09
C ASN A 263 2.44 -5.43 25.28
N GLU A 264 3.24 -4.46 25.73
CA GLU A 264 4.15 -4.57 26.86
C GLU A 264 3.47 -4.93 28.19
N LYS A 265 2.18 -4.58 28.36
CA LYS A 265 1.41 -4.86 29.58
C LYS A 265 0.99 -6.32 29.64
N GLY A 266 1.30 -6.98 30.75
CA GLY A 266 0.93 -8.37 30.99
C GLY A 266 1.83 -9.41 30.29
N LEU A 267 2.93 -8.98 29.67
CA LEU A 267 3.94 -9.89 29.14
C LEU A 267 4.89 -10.37 30.23
N ASN A 268 5.20 -11.67 30.18
CA ASN A 268 6.20 -12.27 31.06
C ASN A 268 7.63 -11.86 30.70
N ASN A 269 7.91 -11.64 29.41
CA ASN A 269 9.25 -11.25 28.94
C ASN A 269 9.18 -10.21 27.81
N PRO A 270 8.86 -8.94 28.13
CA PRO A 270 8.70 -7.89 27.13
C PRO A 270 10.02 -7.52 26.43
N GLN A 271 11.18 -7.80 27.05
CA GLN A 271 12.48 -7.65 26.40
C GLN A 271 12.58 -8.55 25.17
N ARG A 272 12.40 -9.87 25.36
CA ARG A 272 12.46 -10.85 24.27
C ARG A 272 11.34 -10.66 23.25
N ASP A 273 10.13 -10.44 23.73
CA ASP A 273 8.94 -10.49 22.88
C ASP A 273 8.72 -9.19 22.08
N ILE A 274 9.38 -8.08 22.49
CA ILE A 274 9.25 -6.77 21.84
C ILE A 274 10.61 -6.21 21.41
N LYS A 275 11.50 -5.90 22.34
CA LYS A 275 12.76 -5.18 22.03
C LYS A 275 13.67 -6.03 21.14
N ASP A 276 14.00 -7.25 21.58
CA ASP A 276 14.85 -8.17 20.80
C ASP A 276 14.19 -8.47 19.44
N ALA A 277 12.86 -8.62 19.40
CA ALA A 277 12.14 -8.86 18.16
C ALA A 277 12.20 -7.68 17.15
N ILE A 278 12.32 -6.45 17.62
CA ILE A 278 12.53 -5.25 16.79
C ILE A 278 13.99 -5.18 16.33
N GLU A 279 14.94 -5.39 17.24
CA GLU A 279 16.38 -5.35 16.96
C GLU A 279 16.78 -6.44 15.97
N ASP A 280 16.31 -7.68 16.15
CA ASP A 280 16.50 -8.79 15.22
C ASP A 280 16.01 -8.44 13.81
N ALA A 281 14.86 -7.75 13.71
CA ALA A 281 14.30 -7.36 12.43
C ALA A 281 15.17 -6.30 11.74
N ILE A 282 15.74 -5.35 12.51
CA ILE A 282 16.66 -4.33 12.01
C ILE A 282 17.97 -4.99 11.54
N GLU A 283 18.59 -5.84 12.37
CA GLU A 283 19.85 -6.51 12.04
C GLU A 283 19.72 -7.38 10.78
N GLN A 284 18.59 -8.10 10.63
CA GLN A 284 18.31 -8.88 9.42
C GLN A 284 18.23 -8.01 8.16
N LEU A 285 17.72 -6.78 8.27
CA LEU A 285 17.69 -5.84 7.15
C LEU A 285 19.07 -5.35 6.77
N GLU A 286 19.86 -4.91 7.74
CA GLU A 286 21.22 -4.42 7.51
C GLU A 286 22.11 -5.51 6.93
N THR A 287 21.99 -6.73 7.47
CA THR A 287 22.71 -7.91 7.00
C THR A 287 22.37 -8.23 5.54
N GLU A 288 21.09 -8.31 5.18
CA GLU A 288 20.71 -8.63 3.80
C GLU A 288 20.97 -7.47 2.82
N HIS A 289 20.88 -6.21 3.27
CA HIS A 289 21.24 -5.04 2.49
C HIS A 289 22.74 -5.05 2.16
N SER A 290 23.59 -5.21 3.17
CA SER A 290 25.04 -5.28 3.03
C SER A 290 25.46 -6.41 2.09
N LYS A 291 24.90 -7.62 2.26
CA LYS A 291 25.15 -8.75 1.36
C LYS A 291 24.75 -8.49 -0.09
N THR A 292 23.67 -7.72 -0.31
CA THR A 292 23.09 -7.54 -1.65
C THR A 292 23.74 -6.40 -2.41
N TYR A 293 24.02 -5.28 -1.74
CA TYR A 293 24.48 -4.05 -2.39
C TYR A 293 25.91 -3.65 -2.01
N GLY A 294 26.48 -4.22 -0.94
CA GLY A 294 27.84 -3.92 -0.51
C GLY A 294 28.06 -2.44 -0.15
N ASN A 295 27.00 -1.72 0.24
CA ASN A 295 27.04 -0.28 0.49
C ASN A 295 26.22 0.10 1.72
N MET A 296 26.33 1.38 2.13
CA MET A 296 25.59 1.98 3.24
C MET A 296 24.57 3.04 2.77
N GLU A 297 24.04 2.89 1.55
CA GLU A 297 23.04 3.83 1.01
C GLU A 297 21.67 3.71 1.69
N PHE A 298 21.44 2.61 2.41
CA PHE A 298 20.32 2.40 3.30
C PHE A 298 20.88 1.96 4.66
N SER A 299 20.66 2.76 5.69
CA SER A 299 21.14 2.48 7.05
C SER A 299 20.06 2.72 8.09
N LEU A 300 20.12 1.93 9.17
CA LEU A 300 19.11 1.88 10.21
C LEU A 300 19.78 2.12 11.57
N LEU A 301 19.58 3.30 12.14
CA LEU A 301 20.14 3.61 13.45
C LEU A 301 19.02 3.62 14.50
N PRO A 302 18.90 2.59 15.35
CA PRO A 302 18.00 2.65 16.49
C PRO A 302 18.54 3.67 17.51
N VAL A 303 17.66 4.54 18.02
CA VAL A 303 17.99 5.58 19.00
C VAL A 303 17.04 5.45 20.19
N TYR A 304 17.59 5.08 21.34
CA TYR A 304 16.87 4.89 22.59
C TYR A 304 17.84 4.85 23.78
N ASP A 305 17.32 4.96 25.01
CA ASP A 305 18.11 4.70 26.22
C ASP A 305 18.14 3.20 26.52
N GLU A 306 19.33 2.59 26.48
CA GLU A 306 19.54 1.16 26.69
C GLU A 306 19.00 0.64 28.03
N LYS A 307 18.94 1.50 29.05
CA LYS A 307 18.49 1.16 30.41
C LYS A 307 17.01 1.45 30.63
N ALA A 308 16.33 2.04 29.66
CA ALA A 308 14.92 2.40 29.79
C ALA A 308 14.03 1.15 29.93
N PRO A 309 12.98 1.21 30.77
CA PRO A 309 11.91 0.21 30.74
C PRO A 309 11.28 0.09 29.35
N ILE A 310 10.70 -1.07 29.01
CA ILE A 310 10.16 -1.32 27.67
C ILE A 310 9.10 -0.30 27.24
N ALA A 311 8.29 0.21 28.16
CA ALA A 311 7.33 1.27 27.85
C ALA A 311 8.02 2.56 27.37
N GLU A 312 9.06 3.01 28.07
CA GLU A 312 9.83 4.19 27.68
C GLU A 312 10.65 3.94 26.41
N TYR A 313 11.18 2.74 26.22
CA TYR A 313 11.79 2.32 24.96
C TYR A 313 10.82 2.48 23.79
N LEU A 314 9.57 2.05 23.93
CA LEU A 314 8.55 2.15 22.88
C LEU A 314 8.08 3.59 22.63
N ASP A 315 7.91 4.37 23.69
CA ASP A 315 7.32 5.70 23.64
C ASP A 315 8.32 6.78 23.22
N ASN A 316 9.58 6.66 23.65
CA ASN A 316 10.63 7.65 23.38
C ASN A 316 11.66 7.17 22.35
N GLY A 317 11.77 5.86 22.13
CA GLY A 317 12.70 5.28 21.17
C GLY A 317 12.20 5.37 19.74
N TYR A 318 13.13 5.50 18.81
CA TYR A 318 12.83 5.57 17.39
C TYR A 318 13.95 4.98 16.54
N LEU A 319 13.58 4.57 15.34
CA LEU A 319 14.50 4.17 14.28
C LEU A 319 14.75 5.37 13.38
N LYS A 320 16.01 5.82 13.30
CA LYS A 320 16.46 6.78 12.29
C LYS A 320 16.80 6.02 11.01
N VAL A 321 16.10 6.33 9.93
CA VAL A 321 16.28 5.71 8.62
C VAL A 321 16.98 6.68 7.69
N GLU A 322 18.21 6.38 7.30
CA GLU A 322 18.92 7.17 6.28
C GLU A 322 18.80 6.49 4.92
N LEU A 323 18.50 7.31 3.89
CA LEU A 323 18.47 6.89 2.50
C LEU A 323 19.36 7.84 1.70
N LYS A 324 20.29 7.28 0.94
CA LYS A 324 21.28 8.01 0.12
C LYS A 324 21.35 7.40 -1.28
N GLY A 325 22.17 8.00 -2.13
CA GLY A 325 22.48 7.49 -3.47
C GLY A 325 21.24 7.14 -4.29
N ALA A 326 21.22 5.95 -4.87
CA ALA A 326 20.15 5.50 -5.77
C ALA A 326 18.77 5.42 -5.08
N PHE A 327 18.75 5.14 -3.77
CA PHE A 327 17.51 5.06 -3.00
C PHE A 327 16.85 6.43 -2.87
N ALA A 328 17.61 7.41 -2.38
CA ALA A 328 17.13 8.78 -2.19
C ALA A 328 16.73 9.42 -3.52
N SER A 329 17.61 9.32 -4.54
CA SER A 329 17.36 9.94 -5.85
C SER A 329 16.09 9.39 -6.51
N THR A 330 15.81 8.10 -6.33
CA THR A 330 14.61 7.48 -6.92
C THR A 330 13.33 7.94 -6.22
N PHE A 331 13.34 8.06 -4.88
CA PHE A 331 12.19 8.63 -4.16
C PHE A 331 11.93 10.08 -4.55
N ILE A 332 12.98 10.89 -4.67
CA ILE A 332 12.89 12.29 -5.08
C ILE A 332 12.33 12.39 -6.52
N ALA A 333 12.77 11.53 -7.43
CA ALA A 333 12.25 11.49 -8.80
C ALA A 333 10.76 11.11 -8.84
N ILE A 334 10.35 10.04 -8.14
CA ILE A 334 8.95 9.62 -8.05
C ILE A 334 8.08 10.74 -7.48
N SER A 335 8.56 11.44 -6.45
CA SER A 335 7.85 12.56 -5.84
C SER A 335 7.68 13.72 -6.82
N LYS A 336 8.75 14.14 -7.52
CA LYS A 336 8.71 15.22 -8.52
C LYS A 336 7.78 14.90 -9.70
N ASP A 337 7.79 13.67 -10.19
CA ASP A 337 6.85 13.22 -11.24
C ASP A 337 5.41 13.23 -10.73
N THR A 338 5.17 12.79 -9.50
CA THR A 338 3.85 12.86 -8.86
C THR A 338 3.36 14.31 -8.74
N GLU A 339 4.20 15.22 -8.27
CA GLU A 339 3.88 16.65 -8.15
C GLU A 339 3.56 17.27 -9.51
N LYS A 340 4.35 16.96 -10.54
CA LYS A 340 4.13 17.43 -11.90
C LYS A 340 2.79 16.95 -12.46
N GLN A 341 2.48 15.66 -12.28
CA GLN A 341 1.19 15.09 -12.70
C GLN A 341 0.01 15.75 -11.98
N ILE A 342 0.13 16.01 -10.67
CA ILE A 342 -0.88 16.72 -9.89
C ILE A 342 -1.07 18.15 -10.43
N ALA A 343 0.02 18.88 -10.67
CA ALA A 343 -0.02 20.25 -11.18
C ALA A 343 -0.65 20.34 -12.57
N ASP A 344 -0.28 19.45 -13.49
CA ASP A 344 -0.83 19.40 -14.85
C ASP A 344 -2.33 19.04 -14.83
N TYR A 345 -2.72 18.13 -13.95
CA TYR A 345 -4.12 17.80 -13.72
C TYR A 345 -4.92 18.99 -13.16
N GLN A 346 -4.39 19.71 -12.16
CA GLN A 346 -5.04 20.91 -11.61
C GLN A 346 -5.22 21.99 -12.68
N LYS A 347 -4.19 22.25 -13.50
CA LYS A 347 -4.27 23.18 -14.64
C LYS A 347 -5.34 22.77 -15.64
N ARG A 348 -5.44 21.47 -15.96
CA ARG A 348 -6.48 20.95 -16.86
C ARG A 348 -7.89 21.12 -16.28
N GLN A 349 -8.07 20.90 -14.98
CA GLN A 349 -9.35 21.12 -14.31
C GLN A 349 -9.75 22.60 -14.27
N ALA A 350 -8.80 23.51 -14.03
CA ALA A 350 -9.04 24.95 -14.09
C ALA A 350 -9.52 25.37 -15.49
N ARG A 351 -8.86 24.90 -16.56
CA ARG A 351 -9.26 25.16 -17.96
C ARG A 351 -10.66 24.62 -18.29
N ILE A 352 -11.03 23.46 -17.76
CA ILE A 352 -12.37 22.88 -17.97
C ILE A 352 -13.43 23.71 -17.24
N GLN A 353 -13.16 24.16 -16.01
CA GLN A 353 -14.07 25.02 -15.25
C GLN A 353 -14.22 26.40 -15.90
N GLU A 354 -13.13 27.02 -16.34
CA GLU A 354 -13.16 28.28 -17.09
C GLU A 354 -14.00 28.17 -18.37
N LYS A 355 -13.82 27.09 -19.15
CA LYS A 355 -14.64 26.83 -20.35
C LYS A 355 -16.12 26.64 -20.01
N ALA A 356 -16.43 25.92 -18.93
CA ALA A 356 -17.81 25.71 -18.49
C ALA A 356 -18.47 27.03 -18.04
N ILE A 357 -17.75 27.87 -17.30
CA ILE A 357 -18.22 29.20 -16.88
C ILE A 357 -18.42 30.09 -18.12
N ALA A 358 -17.47 30.14 -19.04
CA ALA A 358 -17.59 30.93 -20.27
C ALA A 358 -18.80 30.50 -21.12
N GLN A 359 -19.04 29.18 -21.25
CA GLN A 359 -20.20 28.65 -21.97
C GLN A 359 -21.52 28.95 -21.25
N ALA A 360 -21.55 28.91 -19.91
CA ALA A 360 -22.74 29.26 -19.13
C ALA A 360 -23.05 30.75 -19.25
N THR A 361 -22.04 31.62 -19.17
CA THR A 361 -22.17 33.07 -19.34
C THR A 361 -22.60 33.44 -20.76
N ALA A 362 -22.03 32.80 -21.79
CA ALA A 362 -22.43 33.02 -23.18
C ALA A 362 -23.90 32.62 -23.41
N LYS A 363 -24.34 31.47 -22.88
CA LYS A 363 -25.76 31.06 -22.95
C LYS A 363 -26.69 32.02 -22.21
N LYS A 364 -26.24 32.57 -21.08
CA LYS A 364 -27.01 33.54 -20.30
C LYS A 364 -27.20 34.84 -21.11
N LEU A 365 -26.12 35.36 -21.69
CA LEU A 365 -26.15 36.54 -22.56
C LEU A 365 -27.00 36.33 -23.83
N GLU A 366 -26.94 35.16 -24.45
CA GLU A 366 -27.81 34.82 -25.59
C GLU A 366 -29.29 34.74 -25.18
N SER A 367 -29.58 34.23 -23.99
CA SER A 367 -30.95 34.16 -23.46
C SER A 367 -31.51 35.53 -23.05
N GLU A 368 -30.64 36.44 -22.61
CA GLU A 368 -30.99 37.82 -22.27
C GLU A 368 -31.24 38.64 -23.54
N LYS A 369 -30.38 38.53 -24.57
CA LYS A 369 -30.60 39.16 -25.89
C LYS A 369 -31.89 38.71 -26.57
N LYS A 370 -32.19 37.40 -26.54
CA LYS A 370 -33.46 36.88 -27.08
C LYS A 370 -34.69 37.39 -26.35
N LYS A 371 -34.57 37.69 -25.05
CA LYS A 371 -35.66 38.30 -24.28
C LYS A 371 -35.86 39.78 -24.63
N GLU A 372 -34.78 40.52 -24.83
CA GLU A 372 -34.83 41.92 -25.27
C GLU A 372 -35.40 42.08 -26.69
N GLU A 373 -35.03 41.18 -27.62
CA GLU A 373 -35.58 41.15 -28.98
C GLU A 373 -37.06 40.73 -29.00
N SER A 374 -37.50 39.86 -28.09
CA SER A 374 -38.92 39.46 -27.97
C SER A 374 -39.80 40.46 -27.21
N GLY A 375 -39.20 41.43 -26.50
CA GLY A 375 -39.89 42.46 -25.73
C GLY A 375 -40.04 43.81 -26.46
N SER A 376 -39.58 43.90 -27.72
CA SER A 376 -39.63 45.13 -28.54
C SER A 376 -40.61 45.05 -29.71
N ASN A 377 -41.65 44.21 -29.62
CA ASN A 377 -42.77 44.18 -30.57
C ASN A 377 -44.04 44.77 -29.97
#